data_AF-R1D8E7-F1
#
_entry.id   AF-R1D8E7-F1
#
_cell.length_a   1.000
_cell.length_b   1.000
_cell.length_c   1.000
_cell.angle_alpha   90.00
_cell.angle_beta   90.00
_cell.angle_gamma   90.00
#
_symmetry.space_group_name_H-M   'P 1'
#
loop_
_entity.id
_entity.type
_entity.pdbx_description
1 polymer ?
#
loop_
_entity_poly.entity_id
_entity_poly.type
_entity_poly.pdbx_seq_one_letter_code
_entity_poly.pdbx_strand_id
1 'polypeptide(L)'
;MNVGCDDMHTLSPRDGPLLTPHSTLWLPDDPSGTFARSSLWAVHIFRLLEPHETRALVALALEHAAANGWSTRRHKHHPTTDIAVERETAPALHSAVKPLVARVVLPTLALHYGFELCELQMRDLFVVRYQQGAQDRLTPHRDGNLLSFSILLSDPSEFEGGGLRFHSLGPACDACGGLRAAAATCRRCDGVGRLALPGCGCGDLTTHSGKLLHEGARVTSGTRFVLVGFVHVTSPEIDHEFISHGSLANSSAVGAWADHECVGGARLSPPSSPQREMHTAFDDETALAAHLFGG
;
A
#
# COMPACT_ATOMS: atom_id res chain seq x y z
N MET A 1 -11.53 -8.73 -9.49
CA MET A 1 -12.69 -9.19 -8.71
C MET A 1 -13.68 -8.03 -8.67
N ASN A 2 -14.83 -8.13 -9.34
CA ASN A 2 -15.90 -7.16 -9.14
C ASN A 2 -16.81 -7.69 -8.04
N VAL A 3 -16.80 -7.03 -6.89
CA VAL A 3 -17.91 -7.13 -5.95
C VAL A 3 -18.91 -6.09 -6.45
N GLY A 4 -20.07 -6.52 -6.96
CA GLY A 4 -21.07 -5.59 -7.45
C GLY A 4 -21.63 -4.75 -6.30
N CYS A 5 -22.09 -3.52 -6.58
CA CYS A 5 -22.78 -2.68 -5.58
C CYS A 5 -23.90 -3.43 -4.85
N ASP A 6 -24.59 -4.35 -5.52
CA ASP A 6 -25.70 -5.12 -4.93
C ASP A 6 -25.26 -6.15 -3.89
N ASP A 7 -24.06 -6.74 -4.02
CA ASP A 7 -23.50 -7.66 -3.01
C ASP A 7 -22.96 -6.91 -1.77
N MET A 8 -22.85 -5.58 -1.86
CA MET A 8 -22.27 -4.69 -0.86
C MET A 8 -23.28 -3.97 0.04
N HIS A 9 -24.57 -3.98 -0.32
CA HIS A 9 -25.63 -3.36 0.50
C HIS A 9 -25.83 -4.03 1.88
N THR A 10 -25.20 -5.18 2.13
CA THR A 10 -25.22 -5.86 3.44
C THR A 10 -23.99 -5.56 4.30
N LEU A 11 -22.99 -4.85 3.78
CA LEU A 11 -21.79 -4.47 4.52
C LEU A 11 -21.69 -2.95 4.53
N SER A 12 -22.29 -2.33 5.55
CA SER A 12 -21.95 -0.95 5.89
C SER A 12 -20.44 -0.89 6.14
N PRO A 13 -19.72 0.20 5.80
CA PRO A 13 -18.35 0.41 6.26
C PRO A 13 -18.17 0.24 7.79
N ARG A 14 -19.29 0.28 8.53
CA ARG A 14 -19.39 0.06 9.98
C ARG A 14 -19.35 -1.41 10.42
N ASP A 15 -19.56 -2.37 9.51
CA ASP A 15 -19.71 -3.79 9.86
C ASP A 15 -18.43 -4.62 9.64
N GLY A 16 -17.41 -4.04 9.01
CA GLY A 16 -16.07 -4.62 8.87
C GLY A 16 -15.14 -4.15 9.99
N PRO A 17 -14.22 -5.00 10.49
CA PRO A 17 -13.25 -4.55 11.48
C PRO A 17 -12.32 -3.51 10.84
N LEU A 18 -12.28 -2.32 11.43
CA LEU A 18 -11.36 -1.25 11.07
C LEU A 18 -10.04 -1.43 11.81
N LEU A 19 -8.92 -1.24 11.11
CA LEU A 19 -7.61 -1.36 11.72
C LEU A 19 -7.26 -0.08 12.50
N THR A 20 -7.29 -0.17 13.82
CA THR A 20 -6.79 0.87 14.74
C THR A 20 -6.14 0.21 15.96
N PRO A 21 -5.05 0.76 16.53
CA PRO A 21 -4.33 1.98 16.12
C PRO A 21 -3.47 1.78 14.86
N HIS A 22 -3.09 2.87 14.20
CA HIS A 22 -2.23 2.87 13.01
C HIS A 22 -1.24 4.03 13.03
N SER A 23 -0.17 3.91 12.25
CA SER A 23 0.79 5.00 12.02
C SER A 23 0.49 5.69 10.70
N THR A 24 0.56 7.02 10.68
CA THR A 24 0.40 7.82 9.46
C THR A 24 1.64 8.66 9.23
N LEU A 25 2.18 8.58 8.02
CA LEU A 25 3.26 9.42 7.54
C LEU A 25 2.71 10.37 6.48
N TRP A 26 2.82 11.67 6.75
CA TRP A 26 2.35 12.70 5.85
C TRP A 26 3.49 13.21 4.98
N LEU A 27 3.22 13.44 3.70
CA LEU A 27 4.08 14.27 2.87
C LEU A 27 4.17 15.70 3.45
N PRO A 28 5.28 16.41 3.18
CA PRO A 28 5.39 17.83 3.52
C PRO A 28 4.25 18.64 2.92
N ASP A 29 3.86 19.70 3.61
CA ASP A 29 2.90 20.66 3.08
C ASP A 29 3.44 21.35 1.83
N ASP A 30 2.54 21.74 0.93
CA ASP A 30 2.88 22.55 -0.22
C ASP A 30 3.34 23.94 0.24
N PRO A 31 4.63 24.30 0.05
CA PRO A 31 5.16 25.57 0.52
C PRO A 31 4.56 26.78 -0.21
N SER A 32 3.96 26.56 -1.39
CA SER A 32 3.26 27.61 -2.12
C SER A 32 1.86 27.90 -1.58
N GLY A 33 1.29 27.00 -0.78
CA GLY A 33 -0.09 27.08 -0.27
C GLY A 33 -1.16 26.98 -1.37
N THR A 34 -0.78 26.57 -2.58
CA THR A 34 -1.68 26.43 -3.73
C THR A 34 -2.64 25.26 -3.51
N PHE A 35 -2.15 24.19 -2.89
CA PHE A 35 -2.91 22.96 -2.68
C PHE A 35 -3.25 22.75 -1.20
N ALA A 36 -4.53 22.50 -0.92
CA ALA A 36 -4.96 22.03 0.38
C ALA A 36 -4.47 20.59 0.62
N ARG A 37 -4.18 20.26 1.88
CA ARG A 37 -3.75 18.91 2.25
C ARG A 37 -4.82 17.89 1.88
N SER A 38 -4.39 16.82 1.20
CA SER A 38 -5.23 15.71 0.78
C SER A 38 -4.90 14.46 1.57
N SER A 39 -5.90 13.59 1.83
CA SER A 39 -5.70 12.25 2.38
C SER A 39 -4.78 11.39 1.50
N LEU A 40 -4.72 11.65 0.20
CA LEU A 40 -3.83 10.98 -0.75
C LEU A 40 -2.34 11.28 -0.52
N TRP A 41 -2.02 12.26 0.33
CA TRP A 41 -0.66 12.62 0.73
C TRP A 41 -0.20 11.86 1.97
N ALA A 42 -1.00 10.92 2.47
CA ALA A 42 -0.66 10.05 3.57
C ALA A 42 -0.18 8.67 3.10
N VAL A 43 0.72 8.10 3.89
CA VAL A 43 1.03 6.67 3.89
C VAL A 43 0.60 6.14 5.25
N HIS A 44 -0.26 5.13 5.27
CA HIS A 44 -0.75 4.53 6.51
C HIS A 44 -0.17 3.12 6.71
N ILE A 45 0.12 2.77 7.95
CA ILE A 45 0.74 1.49 8.33
C ILE A 45 -0.06 0.88 9.47
N PHE A 46 -0.49 -0.37 9.27
CA PHE A 46 -1.33 -1.12 10.19
C PHE A 46 -0.71 -2.48 10.46
N ARG A 47 -0.89 -2.98 11.68
CA ARG A 47 -0.73 -4.40 11.98
C ARG A 47 -1.95 -5.13 11.43
N LEU A 48 -1.75 -6.15 10.60
CA LEU A 48 -2.85 -6.87 9.97
C LEU A 48 -2.75 -8.38 10.14
N LEU A 49 -1.60 -8.96 9.78
CA LEU A 49 -1.40 -10.40 9.86
C LEU A 49 -0.42 -10.77 10.97
N GLU A 50 -0.70 -11.89 11.61
CA GLU A 50 0.22 -12.56 12.52
C GLU A 50 1.28 -13.36 11.75
N PRO A 51 2.46 -13.62 12.36
CA PRO A 51 3.55 -14.33 11.68
C PRO A 51 3.19 -15.73 11.17
N HIS A 52 2.19 -16.39 11.76
CA HIS A 52 1.75 -17.71 11.27
C HIS A 52 0.89 -17.60 10.01
N GLU A 53 0.10 -16.54 9.87
CA GLU A 53 -0.73 -16.27 8.70
C GLU A 53 0.15 -15.89 7.50
N THR A 54 1.18 -15.06 7.74
CA THR A 54 2.14 -14.71 6.68
C THR A 54 2.92 -15.92 6.20
N ARG A 55 3.40 -16.78 7.10
CA ARG A 55 4.04 -18.06 6.74
C ARG A 55 3.12 -18.96 5.92
N ALA A 56 1.84 -19.05 6.28
CA ALA A 56 0.87 -19.82 5.50
C ALA A 56 0.71 -19.27 4.08
N LEU A 57 0.63 -17.93 3.91
CA LEU A 57 0.57 -17.30 2.60
C LEU A 57 1.85 -17.53 1.78
N VAL A 58 3.03 -17.46 2.40
CA VAL A 58 4.31 -17.78 1.74
C VAL A 58 4.34 -19.23 1.30
N ALA A 59 3.90 -20.17 2.15
CA ALA A 59 3.85 -21.59 1.80
C ALA A 59 2.95 -21.84 0.57
N LEU A 60 1.75 -21.26 0.55
CA LEU A 60 0.85 -21.34 -0.60
C LEU A 60 1.47 -20.74 -1.88
N ALA A 61 2.21 -19.64 -1.76
CA ALA A 61 2.91 -19.04 -2.89
C ALA A 61 4.04 -19.93 -3.42
N LEU A 62 4.82 -20.54 -2.52
CA LEU A 62 5.89 -21.46 -2.89
C LEU A 62 5.36 -22.75 -3.51
N GLU A 63 4.28 -23.32 -2.97
CA GLU A 63 3.60 -24.49 -3.55
C GLU A 63 3.08 -24.19 -4.96
N HIS A 64 2.43 -23.03 -5.14
CA HIS A 64 1.99 -22.59 -6.47
C HIS A 64 3.17 -22.42 -7.43
N ALA A 65 4.25 -21.77 -6.99
CA ALA A 65 5.45 -21.57 -7.79
C ALA A 65 6.16 -22.89 -8.15
N ALA A 66 6.14 -23.88 -7.26
CA ALA A 66 6.74 -25.19 -7.54
C ALA A 66 5.98 -25.91 -8.66
N ALA A 67 4.66 -25.76 -8.72
CA ALA A 67 3.82 -26.37 -9.75
C ALA A 67 3.79 -25.59 -11.07
N ASN A 68 3.83 -24.24 -11.02
CA ASN A 68 3.52 -23.38 -12.18
C ASN A 68 4.65 -22.40 -12.56
N GLY A 69 5.66 -22.24 -11.72
CA GLY A 69 6.72 -21.25 -11.87
C GLY A 69 6.32 -19.83 -11.42
N TRP A 70 7.28 -18.91 -11.50
CA TRP A 70 7.07 -17.47 -11.28
C TRP A 70 6.87 -16.77 -12.62
N SER A 71 5.94 -15.80 -12.68
CA SER A 71 5.83 -14.90 -13.82
C SER A 71 6.85 -13.77 -13.70
N THR A 72 7.33 -13.24 -14.84
CA THR A 72 8.28 -12.12 -14.89
C THR A 72 7.87 -11.02 -15.86
N ARG A 73 6.69 -11.15 -16.49
CA ARG A 73 6.25 -10.29 -17.62
C ARG A 73 4.79 -9.85 -17.51
N ARG A 74 4.17 -9.95 -16.33
CA ARG A 74 2.76 -9.56 -16.12
C ARG A 74 2.54 -8.05 -16.31
N HIS A 75 3.49 -7.23 -15.86
CA HIS A 75 3.37 -5.77 -15.89
C HIS A 75 4.33 -5.18 -16.93
N LYS A 76 3.81 -4.31 -17.82
CA LYS A 76 4.58 -3.79 -18.97
C LYS A 76 5.70 -2.82 -18.57
N HIS A 77 5.43 -1.89 -17.66
CA HIS A 77 6.34 -0.79 -17.32
C HIS A 77 7.25 -1.11 -16.13
N HIS A 78 6.70 -1.82 -15.13
CA HIS A 78 7.40 -2.20 -13.90
C HIS A 78 7.19 -3.70 -13.63
N PRO A 79 7.75 -4.60 -14.47
CA PRO A 79 7.60 -6.03 -14.29
C PRO A 79 8.21 -6.51 -12.98
N THR A 80 7.48 -7.36 -12.28
CA THR A 80 7.92 -8.06 -11.08
C THR A 80 7.97 -9.57 -11.31
N THR A 81 8.75 -10.26 -10.47
CA THR A 81 8.78 -11.71 -10.35
C THR A 81 7.67 -12.06 -9.38
N ASP A 82 6.52 -12.47 -9.91
CA ASP A 82 5.27 -12.50 -9.16
C ASP A 82 4.35 -13.68 -9.50
N ILE A 83 3.36 -13.85 -8.63
CA ILE A 83 2.24 -14.78 -8.77
C ILE A 83 0.94 -13.98 -8.69
N ALA A 84 0.10 -14.14 -9.70
CA ALA A 84 -1.27 -13.65 -9.72
C ALA A 84 -2.13 -14.33 -8.66
N VAL A 85 -2.79 -13.58 -7.80
CA VAL A 85 -3.77 -14.11 -6.83
C VAL A 85 -5.16 -14.06 -7.44
N GLU A 86 -5.37 -14.89 -8.46
CA GLU A 86 -6.65 -15.06 -9.16
C GLU A 86 -7.26 -16.42 -8.81
N ARG A 87 -8.60 -16.53 -8.89
CA ARG A 87 -9.31 -17.76 -8.54
C ARG A 87 -8.91 -18.91 -9.47
N GLU A 88 -8.69 -18.59 -10.74
CA GLU A 88 -8.44 -19.55 -11.81
C GLU A 88 -7.00 -20.03 -11.80
N THR A 89 -6.04 -19.17 -11.44
CA THR A 89 -4.60 -19.47 -11.49
C THR A 89 -4.04 -19.89 -10.15
N ALA A 90 -4.44 -19.25 -9.05
CA ALA A 90 -3.93 -19.51 -7.71
C ALA A 90 -5.07 -19.65 -6.69
N PRO A 91 -5.95 -20.66 -6.84
CA PRO A 91 -7.19 -20.80 -6.06
C PRO A 91 -6.96 -20.81 -4.54
N ALA A 92 -5.90 -21.48 -4.07
CA ALA A 92 -5.61 -21.56 -2.64
C ALA A 92 -5.19 -20.20 -2.05
N LEU A 93 -4.26 -19.48 -2.71
CA LEU A 93 -3.90 -18.11 -2.33
C LEU A 93 -5.12 -17.18 -2.39
N HIS A 94 -5.89 -17.27 -3.48
CA HIS A 94 -7.08 -16.46 -3.67
C HIS A 94 -8.11 -16.70 -2.55
N SER A 95 -8.36 -17.96 -2.19
CA SER A 95 -9.28 -18.30 -1.10
C SER A 95 -8.80 -17.78 0.25
N ALA A 96 -7.50 -17.83 0.53
CA ALA A 96 -6.92 -17.35 1.78
C ALA A 96 -6.97 -15.82 1.90
N VAL A 97 -6.66 -15.10 0.81
CA VAL A 97 -6.47 -13.64 0.86
C VAL A 97 -7.76 -12.86 0.59
N LYS A 98 -8.68 -13.38 -0.24
CA LYS A 98 -9.88 -12.65 -0.66
C LYS A 98 -10.73 -12.15 0.53
N PRO A 99 -11.04 -12.94 1.56
CA PRO A 99 -11.86 -12.47 2.68
C PRO A 99 -11.21 -11.32 3.45
N LEU A 100 -9.88 -11.42 3.67
CA LEU A 100 -9.08 -10.37 4.32
C LEU A 100 -9.17 -9.06 3.54
N VAL A 101 -8.96 -9.11 2.22
CA VAL A 101 -8.99 -7.92 1.38
C VAL A 101 -10.38 -7.29 1.38
N ALA A 102 -11.43 -8.09 1.18
CA ALA A 102 -12.80 -7.59 1.06
C ALA A 102 -13.34 -7.04 2.38
N ARG A 103 -13.03 -7.66 3.52
CA ARG A 103 -13.64 -7.32 4.82
C ARG A 103 -12.80 -6.36 5.65
N VAL A 104 -11.51 -6.22 5.36
CA VAL A 104 -10.57 -5.43 6.18
C VAL A 104 -9.84 -4.39 5.34
N VAL A 105 -9.12 -4.81 4.30
CA VAL A 105 -8.22 -3.91 3.56
C VAL A 105 -9.01 -2.83 2.81
N LEU A 106 -10.04 -3.20 2.04
CA LEU A 106 -10.84 -2.24 1.28
C LEU A 106 -11.62 -1.26 2.20
N PRO A 107 -12.32 -1.69 3.27
CA PRO A 107 -12.91 -0.77 4.23
C PRO A 107 -11.90 0.18 4.88
N THR A 108 -10.69 -0.31 5.19
CA THR A 108 -9.60 0.51 5.73
C THR A 108 -9.15 1.58 4.74
N LEU A 109 -8.96 1.22 3.46
CA LEU A 109 -8.64 2.17 2.39
C LEU A 109 -9.74 3.22 2.22
N ALA A 110 -11.01 2.80 2.16
CA ALA A 110 -12.15 3.68 2.00
C ALA A 110 -12.19 4.75 3.10
N LEU A 111 -12.09 4.31 4.37
CA LEU A 111 -12.08 5.21 5.52
C LEU A 111 -10.92 6.20 5.50
N HIS A 112 -9.69 5.72 5.29
CA HIS A 112 -8.49 6.55 5.46
C HIS A 112 -8.24 7.52 4.29
N TYR A 113 -8.69 7.16 3.08
CA TYR A 113 -8.55 8.03 1.92
C TYR A 113 -9.80 8.87 1.62
N GLY A 114 -10.91 8.64 2.33
CA GLY A 114 -12.14 9.44 2.21
C GLY A 114 -12.98 9.05 1.00
N PHE A 115 -13.09 7.75 0.72
CA PHE A 115 -13.93 7.19 -0.34
C PHE A 115 -15.06 6.34 0.26
N GLU A 116 -16.14 6.20 -0.48
CA GLU A 116 -17.14 5.18 -0.19
C GLU A 116 -16.62 3.80 -0.59
N LEU A 117 -16.98 2.77 0.17
CA LEU A 117 -16.46 1.42 -0.10
C LEU A 117 -16.88 0.89 -1.48
N CYS A 118 -18.07 1.27 -1.96
CA CYS A 118 -18.56 0.91 -3.30
C CYS A 118 -17.79 1.61 -4.44
N GLU A 119 -16.99 2.64 -4.13
CA GLU A 119 -16.10 3.30 -5.09
C GLU A 119 -14.78 2.56 -5.26
N LEU A 120 -14.49 1.52 -4.45
CA LEU A 120 -13.23 0.78 -4.50
C LEU A 120 -13.37 -0.55 -5.21
N GLN A 121 -12.51 -0.79 -6.19
CA GLN A 121 -12.47 -2.03 -6.96
C GLN A 121 -11.05 -2.61 -7.00
N MET A 122 -10.90 -3.88 -6.63
CA MET A 122 -9.62 -4.58 -6.77
C MET A 122 -9.27 -4.75 -8.24
N ARG A 123 -8.23 -4.03 -8.68
CA ARG A 123 -7.71 -4.08 -10.05
C ARG A 123 -6.75 -5.25 -10.24
N ASP A 124 -5.82 -5.42 -9.31
CA ASP A 124 -4.87 -6.52 -9.32
C ASP A 124 -4.45 -6.90 -7.91
N LEU A 125 -4.06 -8.16 -7.72
CA LEU A 125 -3.59 -8.72 -6.45
C LEU A 125 -2.55 -9.80 -6.75
N PHE A 126 -1.35 -9.66 -6.21
CA PHE A 126 -0.24 -10.55 -6.55
C PHE A 126 0.80 -10.65 -5.43
N VAL A 127 1.48 -11.78 -5.36
CA VAL A 127 2.63 -11.98 -4.45
C VAL A 127 3.90 -11.76 -5.23
N VAL A 128 4.74 -10.82 -4.79
CA VAL A 128 6.05 -10.51 -5.38
C VAL A 128 7.15 -11.21 -4.61
N ARG A 129 8.16 -11.72 -5.33
CA ARG A 129 9.40 -12.25 -4.77
C ARG A 129 10.58 -11.37 -5.16
N TYR A 130 11.27 -10.84 -4.14
CA TYR A 130 12.57 -10.18 -4.31
C TYR A 130 13.69 -11.06 -3.74
N GLN A 131 14.79 -11.22 -4.47
CA GLN A 131 15.91 -12.07 -4.06
C GLN A 131 17.23 -11.56 -4.64
N GLN A 132 18.30 -11.62 -3.84
CA GLN A 132 19.65 -11.34 -4.32
C GLN A 132 20.03 -12.27 -5.48
N GLY A 133 20.63 -11.71 -6.53
CA GLY A 133 21.03 -12.47 -7.73
C GLY A 133 19.89 -12.76 -8.72
N ALA A 134 18.65 -12.40 -8.38
CA ALA A 134 17.50 -12.37 -9.27
C ALA A 134 16.94 -10.93 -9.32
N GLN A 135 15.62 -10.77 -9.38
CA GLN A 135 15.03 -9.45 -9.17
C GLN A 135 15.13 -9.07 -7.69
N ASP A 136 16.01 -8.14 -7.36
CA ASP A 136 16.34 -7.75 -5.99
C ASP A 136 15.76 -6.38 -5.59
N ARG A 137 15.17 -5.63 -6.52
CA ARG A 137 14.53 -4.32 -6.29
C ARG A 137 13.44 -4.05 -7.32
N LEU A 138 12.69 -2.99 -7.11
CA LEU A 138 11.88 -2.34 -8.13
C LEU A 138 12.22 -0.85 -8.16
N THR A 139 12.61 -0.33 -9.32
CA THR A 139 13.09 1.07 -9.46
C THR A 139 11.99 2.09 -9.12
N PRO A 140 12.35 3.35 -8.82
CA PRO A 140 11.38 4.40 -8.56
C PRO A 140 10.32 4.52 -9.65
N HIS A 141 9.05 4.55 -9.24
CA HIS A 141 7.90 4.61 -10.14
C HIS A 141 6.66 5.18 -9.43
N ARG A 142 5.62 5.44 -10.22
CA ARG A 142 4.26 5.65 -9.74
C ARG A 142 3.36 4.59 -10.37
N ASP A 143 2.35 4.17 -9.63
CA ASP A 143 1.41 3.16 -10.09
C ASP A 143 0.41 3.72 -11.10
N GLY A 144 -0.09 2.83 -11.94
CA GLY A 144 -1.22 3.10 -12.84
C GLY A 144 -2.57 3.19 -12.13
N ASN A 145 -2.62 3.03 -10.79
CA ASN A 145 -3.84 3.06 -9.99
C ASN A 145 -3.75 4.18 -8.94
N LEU A 146 -4.90 4.64 -8.43
CA LEU A 146 -4.92 5.72 -7.45
C LEU A 146 -4.46 5.25 -6.08
N LEU A 147 -4.91 4.06 -5.66
CA LEU A 147 -4.61 3.49 -4.35
C LEU A 147 -3.90 2.14 -4.51
N SER A 148 -2.91 1.94 -3.65
CA SER A 148 -2.11 0.73 -3.60
C SER A 148 -1.91 0.31 -2.15
N PHE A 149 -1.78 -1.00 -1.94
CA PHE A 149 -1.36 -1.54 -0.65
C PHE A 149 -0.32 -2.63 -0.82
N SER A 150 0.47 -2.82 0.23
CA SER A 150 1.42 -3.92 0.33
C SER A 150 1.43 -4.52 1.72
N ILE A 151 1.55 -5.84 1.83
CA ILE A 151 1.74 -6.57 3.08
C ILE A 151 3.08 -7.30 3.04
N LEU A 152 3.94 -7.08 4.03
CA LEU A 152 5.18 -7.85 4.16
C LEU A 152 4.86 -9.27 4.60
N LEU A 153 5.25 -10.28 3.83
CA LEU A 153 4.98 -11.69 4.14
C LEU A 153 6.18 -12.42 4.73
N SER A 154 7.40 -12.02 4.36
CA SER A 154 8.62 -12.60 4.93
C SER A 154 8.92 -12.09 6.32
N ASP A 155 9.49 -12.94 7.17
CA ASP A 155 10.06 -12.51 8.43
C ASP A 155 11.30 -11.62 8.14
N PRO A 156 11.43 -10.43 8.74
CA PRO A 156 12.61 -9.58 8.57
C PRO A 156 13.95 -10.24 8.92
N SER A 157 13.96 -11.33 9.69
CA SER A 157 15.16 -12.12 9.97
C SER A 157 15.61 -13.02 8.80
N GLU A 158 14.75 -13.23 7.79
CA GLU A 158 15.03 -14.10 6.63
C GLU A 158 15.66 -13.36 5.43
N PHE A 159 15.78 -12.04 5.50
CA PHE A 159 16.37 -11.23 4.43
C PHE A 159 17.05 -9.96 4.98
N GLU A 160 18.02 -9.44 4.22
CA GLU A 160 18.64 -8.15 4.51
C GLU A 160 18.28 -7.10 3.44
N GLY A 161 18.26 -5.83 3.86
CA GLY A 161 17.82 -4.74 2.99
C GLY A 161 16.30 -4.75 2.79
N GLY A 162 15.84 -4.47 1.57
CA GLY A 162 14.42 -4.39 1.27
C GLY A 162 13.73 -3.13 1.81
N GLY A 163 12.40 -3.17 1.80
CA GLY A 163 11.52 -2.06 2.20
C GLY A 163 10.72 -1.45 1.05
N LEU A 164 9.84 -0.53 1.41
CA LEU A 164 9.09 0.35 0.50
C LEU A 164 9.52 1.78 0.81
N ARG A 165 10.02 2.51 -0.19
CA ARG A 165 10.54 3.88 -0.01
C ARG A 165 9.70 4.87 -0.78
N PHE A 166 9.38 6.00 -0.15
CA PHE A 166 8.68 7.12 -0.78
C PHE A 166 9.62 8.31 -0.88
N HIS A 167 9.87 8.77 -2.10
CA HIS A 167 10.83 9.84 -2.35
C HIS A 167 10.32 11.21 -1.87
N SER A 168 9.00 11.38 -1.80
CA SER A 168 8.36 12.61 -1.35
C SER A 168 8.28 12.77 0.18
N LEU A 169 8.63 11.74 0.97
CA LEU A 169 8.61 11.80 2.44
C LEU A 169 9.90 12.39 3.05
N GLY A 170 10.81 12.89 2.21
CA GLY A 170 12.03 13.60 2.61
C GLY A 170 13.30 12.72 2.62
N PRO A 171 14.48 13.34 2.76
CA PRO A 171 15.74 12.61 2.84
C PRO A 171 15.87 12.00 4.24
N ALA A 172 15.78 10.69 4.36
CA ALA A 172 16.17 9.99 5.58
C ALA A 172 17.69 9.73 5.82
N CYS A 173 18.00 8.93 6.84
CA CYS A 173 19.37 8.65 7.30
C CYS A 173 19.37 7.27 7.98
N ASP A 174 20.13 6.30 7.45
CA ASP A 174 20.17 4.92 7.96
C ASP A 174 20.76 4.78 9.37
N ALA A 175 21.49 5.79 9.83
CA ALA A 175 22.27 5.74 11.07
C ALA A 175 21.54 6.27 12.31
N CYS A 176 20.35 6.88 12.18
CA CYS A 176 19.73 7.62 13.29
C CYS A 176 18.33 7.18 13.70
N GLY A 177 17.67 6.26 12.98
CA GLY A 177 16.46 5.55 13.44
C GLY A 177 15.28 6.40 13.90
N GLY A 178 15.22 7.70 13.58
CA GLY A 178 14.19 8.62 14.06
C GLY A 178 13.75 9.60 13.00
N LEU A 179 12.44 9.84 12.92
CA LEU A 179 11.80 10.86 12.09
C LEU A 179 12.25 12.24 12.60
N ARG A 180 13.19 12.90 11.93
CA ARG A 180 13.55 14.30 12.24
C ARG A 180 12.89 15.23 11.24
N ALA A 181 12.26 16.27 11.76
CA ALA A 181 11.65 17.35 10.99
C ALA A 181 12.68 18.04 10.07
N ALA A 182 12.47 17.90 8.77
CA ALA A 182 12.68 18.80 7.63
C ALA A 182 13.90 19.74 7.47
N ALA A 183 14.83 19.92 8.42
CA ALA A 183 15.75 21.08 8.34
C ALA A 183 17.26 20.80 8.38
N ALA A 184 17.73 19.57 8.57
CA ALA A 184 19.18 19.31 8.60
C ALA A 184 19.56 17.98 7.96
N THR A 185 20.40 18.04 6.92
CA THR A 185 21.15 16.89 6.41
C THR A 185 21.88 16.18 7.56
N CYS A 186 21.62 14.89 7.71
CA CYS A 186 22.26 14.04 8.72
C CYS A 186 23.77 13.98 8.45
N ARG A 187 24.59 14.73 9.21
CA ARG A 187 26.07 14.76 9.04
C ARG A 187 26.75 13.39 9.19
N ARG A 188 26.03 12.39 9.70
CA ARG A 188 26.53 11.03 9.92
C ARG A 188 26.33 10.12 8.69
N CYS A 189 25.47 10.48 7.74
CA CYS A 189 25.19 9.68 6.52
C CYS A 189 25.27 10.47 5.21
N ASP A 190 25.81 11.69 5.23
CA ASP A 190 26.01 12.56 4.05
C ASP A 190 24.74 12.78 3.19
N GLY A 191 23.55 12.70 3.80
CA GLY A 191 22.28 13.03 3.17
C GLY A 191 21.53 11.92 2.43
N VAL A 192 21.90 10.63 2.60
CA VAL A 192 21.17 9.53 1.93
C VAL A 192 19.98 8.99 2.75
N GLY A 193 18.86 8.97 2.04
CA GLY A 193 17.55 9.34 2.50
C GLY A 193 16.51 8.26 2.87
N ARG A 194 16.76 7.21 3.67
CA ARG A 194 15.80 6.06 3.79
C ARG A 194 14.61 6.15 4.75
N LEU A 195 13.41 6.45 4.25
CA LEU A 195 12.21 5.84 4.82
C LEU A 195 12.07 4.47 4.17
N ALA A 196 12.87 3.49 4.61
CA ALA A 196 12.38 2.11 4.61
C ALA A 196 11.62 2.03 5.92
N LEU A 197 10.28 1.95 5.91
CA LEU A 197 9.45 1.89 7.12
C LEU A 197 10.11 0.97 8.18
N PRO A 198 10.83 1.48 9.20
CA PRO A 198 11.70 0.64 10.05
C PRO A 198 10.91 -0.22 11.04
N GLY A 199 9.61 -0.37 10.80
CA GLY A 199 8.68 -1.04 11.67
C GLY A 199 7.51 -1.67 10.94
N CYS A 200 7.55 -1.85 9.59
CA CYS A 200 6.62 -2.79 8.97
C CYS A 200 7.07 -4.21 9.36
N GLY A 201 6.50 -4.71 10.45
CA GLY A 201 6.71 -6.08 10.88
C GLY A 201 6.22 -7.05 9.82
N CYS A 202 6.64 -8.31 9.93
CA CYS A 202 5.99 -9.38 9.19
C CYS A 202 4.47 -9.28 9.44
N GLY A 203 3.69 -9.14 8.36
CA GLY A 203 2.24 -9.00 8.38
C GLY A 203 1.70 -7.58 8.39
N ASP A 204 2.55 -6.55 8.40
CA ASP A 204 2.09 -5.17 8.38
C ASP A 204 1.56 -4.77 7.00
N LEU A 205 0.37 -4.16 7.00
CA LEU A 205 -0.26 -3.53 5.86
C LEU A 205 0.25 -2.09 5.73
N THR A 206 0.81 -1.76 4.57
CA THR A 206 1.09 -0.37 4.18
C THR A 206 0.14 0.03 3.06
N THR A 207 -0.59 1.13 3.23
CA THR A 207 -1.45 1.71 2.19
C THR A 207 -0.90 3.08 1.78
N HIS A 208 -1.07 3.43 0.51
CA HIS A 208 -0.62 4.71 -0.03
C HIS A 208 -1.37 5.06 -1.31
N SER A 209 -1.32 6.33 -1.72
CA SER A 209 -1.66 6.68 -3.09
C SER A 209 -0.58 6.14 -4.04
N GLY A 210 -0.99 5.44 -5.09
CA GLY A 210 -0.12 4.97 -6.17
C GLY A 210 0.57 6.10 -6.93
N LYS A 211 0.12 7.36 -6.76
CA LYS A 211 0.73 8.54 -7.38
C LYS A 211 1.90 9.12 -6.58
N LEU A 212 2.18 8.58 -5.39
CA LEU A 212 3.41 8.88 -4.67
C LEU A 212 4.58 8.18 -5.35
N LEU A 213 5.66 8.92 -5.64
CA LEU A 213 6.87 8.34 -6.21
C LEU A 213 7.52 7.41 -5.19
N HIS A 214 7.59 6.12 -5.50
CA HIS A 214 8.06 5.10 -4.58
C HIS A 214 8.90 4.02 -5.26
N GLU A 215 9.68 3.28 -4.46
CA GLU A 215 10.51 2.18 -4.96
C GLU A 215 10.48 0.96 -4.01
N GLY A 216 10.65 -0.23 -4.61
CA GLY A 216 10.94 -1.46 -3.88
C GLY A 216 12.43 -1.51 -3.59
N ALA A 217 12.81 -1.22 -2.35
CA ALA A 217 14.20 -1.13 -1.96
C ALA A 217 14.97 -2.44 -2.16
N ARG A 218 16.27 -2.34 -2.45
CA ARG A 218 17.14 -3.49 -2.76
C ARG A 218 17.23 -4.48 -1.58
N VAL A 219 16.90 -5.74 -1.84
CA VAL A 219 17.24 -6.90 -1.00
C VAL A 219 18.70 -7.29 -1.26
N THR A 220 19.51 -7.33 -0.20
CA THR A 220 20.95 -7.61 -0.28
C THR A 220 21.32 -9.03 0.11
N SER A 221 20.43 -9.74 0.80
CA SER A 221 20.58 -11.15 1.17
C SER A 221 19.20 -11.76 1.42
N GLY A 222 19.07 -13.08 1.24
CA GLY A 222 17.82 -13.80 1.46
C GLY A 222 16.72 -13.52 0.42
N THR A 223 15.48 -13.83 0.80
CA THR A 223 14.29 -13.71 -0.07
C THR A 223 13.18 -12.97 0.66
N ARG A 224 12.64 -11.93 0.01
CA ARG A 224 11.54 -11.11 0.53
C ARG A 224 10.28 -11.31 -0.29
N PHE A 225 9.21 -11.74 0.37
CA PHE A 225 7.86 -11.88 -0.18
C PHE A 225 6.97 -10.73 0.27
N VAL A 226 6.20 -10.18 -0.67
CA VAL A 226 5.26 -9.07 -0.42
C VAL A 226 3.96 -9.35 -1.17
N LEU A 227 2.81 -9.29 -0.49
CA LEU A 227 1.52 -9.24 -1.16
C LEU A 227 1.26 -7.79 -1.58
N VAL A 228 0.95 -7.55 -2.85
CA VAL A 228 0.66 -6.22 -3.39
C VAL A 228 -0.74 -6.23 -3.99
N GLY A 229 -1.50 -5.18 -3.72
CA GLY A 229 -2.81 -4.97 -4.31
C GLY A 229 -2.97 -3.58 -4.90
N PHE A 230 -3.50 -3.52 -6.12
CA PHE A 230 -3.88 -2.30 -6.78
C PHE A 230 -5.39 -2.10 -6.72
N VAL A 231 -5.79 -0.91 -6.31
CA VAL A 231 -7.20 -0.54 -6.12
C VAL A 231 -7.55 0.61 -7.06
N HIS A 232 -8.50 0.32 -7.94
CA HIS A 232 -9.14 1.30 -8.77
C HIS A 232 -10.21 2.02 -7.96
N VAL A 233 -10.24 3.35 -8.05
CA VAL A 233 -11.26 4.20 -7.42
C VAL A 233 -12.17 4.68 -8.53
N THR A 234 -13.48 4.47 -8.42
CA THR A 234 -14.46 4.87 -9.46
C THR A 234 -15.15 6.19 -9.14
N SER A 235 -14.78 6.87 -8.06
CA SER A 235 -15.39 8.12 -7.63
C SER A 235 -15.40 9.16 -8.76
N PRO A 236 -16.52 9.85 -9.02
CA PRO A 236 -16.61 10.87 -10.07
C PRO A 236 -15.80 12.13 -9.74
N GLU A 237 -15.40 12.32 -8.48
CA GLU A 237 -14.57 13.45 -8.04
C GLU A 237 -13.11 13.32 -8.49
N ILE A 238 -12.74 12.13 -8.96
CA ILE A 238 -11.39 11.80 -9.38
C ILE A 238 -11.25 12.00 -10.89
N ASP A 239 -10.17 12.69 -11.29
CA ASP A 239 -9.76 12.76 -12.68
C ASP A 239 -9.13 11.44 -13.12
N HIS A 240 -9.95 10.58 -13.72
CA HIS A 240 -9.53 9.26 -14.23
C HIS A 240 -8.60 9.37 -15.45
N GLU A 241 -8.66 10.48 -16.19
CA GLU A 241 -7.75 10.72 -17.30
C GLU A 241 -6.34 10.95 -16.75
N PHE A 242 -6.21 11.81 -15.74
CA PHE A 242 -4.95 12.06 -15.04
C PHE A 242 -4.33 10.79 -14.44
N ILE A 243 -5.15 9.91 -13.84
CA ILE A 243 -4.66 8.65 -13.26
C ILE A 243 -4.14 7.70 -14.33
N SER A 244 -4.84 7.61 -15.46
CA SER A 244 -4.51 6.67 -16.54
C SER A 244 -3.38 7.16 -17.45
N HIS A 245 -3.09 8.47 -17.46
CA HIS A 245 -1.98 9.04 -18.23
C HIS A 245 -0.61 8.58 -17.70
N GLY A 246 0.08 7.78 -18.51
CA GLY A 246 1.40 7.22 -18.20
C GLY A 246 2.55 8.22 -18.09
N SER A 247 2.33 9.51 -18.39
CA SER A 247 3.36 10.57 -18.31
C SER A 247 3.88 10.74 -16.87
N LEU A 248 2.99 10.64 -15.87
CA LEU A 248 3.37 10.71 -14.45
C LEU A 248 3.75 9.34 -13.87
N ALA A 249 3.15 8.26 -14.36
CA ALA A 249 3.51 6.88 -14.00
C ALA A 249 4.99 6.58 -14.27
N ASN A 250 5.55 7.21 -15.31
CA ASN A 250 6.90 6.94 -15.82
C ASN A 250 7.97 7.97 -15.42
N SER A 251 7.64 9.01 -14.63
CA SER A 251 8.65 10.01 -14.25
C SER A 251 9.45 9.53 -13.03
N SER A 252 10.62 8.95 -13.29
CA SER A 252 11.65 8.59 -12.29
C SER A 252 12.43 9.81 -11.78
N ALA A 253 12.06 11.01 -12.24
CA ALA A 253 12.78 12.24 -11.97
C ALA A 253 12.53 12.72 -10.54
N VAL A 254 13.59 12.67 -9.72
CA VAL A 254 13.66 13.20 -8.35
C VAL A 254 13.59 14.75 -8.31
N GLY A 255 13.43 15.43 -9.46
CA GLY A 255 13.67 16.86 -9.60
C GLY A 255 12.63 17.69 -10.37
N ALA A 256 11.47 17.15 -10.74
CA ALA A 256 10.47 17.90 -11.50
C ALA A 256 9.16 18.07 -10.72
N TRP A 257 9.21 18.90 -9.68
CA TRP A 257 8.03 19.68 -9.25
C TRP A 257 7.89 20.96 -10.09
N ALA A 258 8.81 21.20 -11.02
CA ALA A 258 8.69 22.24 -12.04
C ALA A 258 8.00 21.63 -13.27
N ASP A 259 6.87 22.26 -13.63
CA ASP A 259 6.39 22.37 -15.01
C ASP A 259 5.56 21.22 -15.60
N HIS A 260 4.65 20.65 -14.81
CA HIS A 260 3.34 20.30 -15.40
C HIS A 260 2.23 20.93 -14.59
N GLU A 261 1.70 22.00 -15.17
CA GLU A 261 0.46 22.66 -14.82
C GLU A 261 -0.59 21.64 -14.37
N CYS A 262 -1.09 21.82 -13.16
CA CYS A 262 -2.39 21.31 -12.76
C CYS A 262 -3.44 22.09 -13.58
N VAL A 263 -3.55 21.80 -14.88
CA VAL A 263 -4.60 22.38 -15.74
C VAL A 263 -5.88 21.65 -15.40
N GLY A 264 -6.70 22.29 -14.57
CA GLY A 264 -8.05 21.84 -14.28
C GLY A 264 -8.41 22.12 -12.84
N GLY A 265 -8.87 23.33 -12.57
CA GLY A 265 -9.36 23.74 -11.26
C GLY A 265 -10.56 22.89 -10.80
N ALA A 266 -10.29 21.80 -10.09
CA ALA A 266 -11.24 21.22 -9.18
C ALA A 266 -11.14 22.02 -7.88
N ARG A 267 -12.07 22.96 -7.67
CA ARG A 267 -12.37 23.43 -6.32
C ARG A 267 -12.89 22.24 -5.53
N LEU A 268 -11.99 21.56 -4.82
CA LEU A 268 -12.38 20.73 -3.68
C LEU A 268 -12.93 21.68 -2.62
N SER A 269 -14.22 22.00 -2.72
CA SER A 269 -14.93 22.56 -1.58
C SER A 269 -15.10 21.39 -0.61
N PRO A 270 -14.61 21.47 0.64
CA PRO A 270 -14.84 20.40 1.60
C PRO A 270 -16.36 20.27 1.78
N PRO A 271 -16.93 19.05 1.80
CA PRO A 271 -18.28 18.88 2.32
C PRO A 271 -18.27 19.40 3.76
N SER A 272 -19.16 20.33 4.06
CA SER A 272 -19.38 20.84 5.42
C SER A 272 -19.86 19.70 6.30
N SER A 273 -18.94 18.98 6.95
CA SER A 273 -19.30 18.01 7.98
C SER A 273 -19.61 18.76 9.27
N PRO A 274 -20.79 18.56 9.89
CA PRO A 274 -21.03 19.07 11.23
C PRO A 274 -20.10 18.33 12.19
N GLN A 275 -19.31 19.09 12.96
CA GLN A 275 -18.61 18.56 14.13
C GLN A 275 -19.64 17.83 15.00
N ARG A 276 -19.52 16.51 15.14
CA ARG A 276 -20.32 15.76 16.10
C ARG A 276 -19.37 15.00 17.02
N GLU A 277 -19.45 15.39 18.28
CA GLU A 277 -18.59 14.94 19.38
C GLU A 277 -18.56 13.42 19.48
N MET A 278 -17.35 12.89 19.58
CA MET A 278 -17.05 11.47 19.74
C MET A 278 -17.24 11.11 21.21
N HIS A 279 -18.39 10.50 21.54
CA HIS A 279 -18.59 9.89 22.85
C HIS A 279 -17.73 8.63 22.96
N THR A 280 -16.85 8.64 23.95
CA THR A 280 -16.04 7.49 24.38
C THR A 280 -16.91 6.45 25.08
N ALA A 281 -16.88 5.20 24.62
CA ALA A 281 -17.21 4.04 25.43
C ALA A 281 -16.23 2.92 25.08
N PHE A 282 -15.49 2.49 26.10
CA PHE A 282 -14.56 1.39 26.09
C PHE A 282 -15.28 0.05 26.32
N ASP A 283 -14.51 -1.02 26.11
CA ASP A 283 -14.71 -2.43 26.50
C ASP A 283 -15.42 -3.31 25.46
N ASP A 284 -14.63 -4.05 24.67
CA ASP A 284 -14.36 -5.47 24.93
C ASP A 284 -13.28 -5.99 23.95
N GLU A 285 -12.10 -6.33 24.47
CA GLU A 285 -11.04 -7.04 23.73
C GLU A 285 -11.38 -8.53 23.64
N THR A 286 -10.85 -9.21 22.63
CA THR A 286 -10.75 -10.68 22.48
C THR A 286 -11.93 -11.43 21.83
N ALA A 287 -12.15 -11.24 20.51
CA ALA A 287 -12.86 -12.26 19.71
C ALA A 287 -12.65 -12.16 18.18
N LEU A 288 -11.42 -12.26 17.64
CA LEU A 288 -11.27 -12.52 16.20
C LEU A 288 -9.96 -13.23 15.77
N ALA A 289 -9.59 -14.31 16.47
CA ALA A 289 -8.50 -15.20 16.03
C ALA A 289 -8.97 -16.63 15.66
N ALA A 290 -10.27 -16.94 15.75
CA ALA A 290 -10.75 -18.33 15.69
C ALA A 290 -11.47 -18.75 14.39
N HIS A 291 -11.58 -17.89 13.37
CA HIS A 291 -12.43 -18.18 12.19
C HIS A 291 -11.77 -18.04 10.82
N LEU A 292 -10.45 -17.81 10.75
CA LEU A 292 -9.73 -17.79 9.47
C LEU A 292 -8.88 -19.04 9.21
N PHE A 293 -8.56 -19.84 10.24
CA PHE A 293 -7.70 -21.03 10.12
C PHE A 293 -8.13 -22.25 10.98
N GLY A 294 -9.38 -22.30 11.43
CA GLY A 294 -9.90 -23.40 12.26
C GLY A 294 -11.16 -24.03 11.67
N GLY A 295 -11.03 -25.25 11.12
CA GLY A 295 -12.12 -26.09 10.62
C GLY A 295 -12.03 -26.39 9.14
#